data_AF-A0A847EN44-F1
#
_entry.id   AF-A0A847EN44-F1
#
_cell.length_a   1.000
_cell.length_b   1.000
_cell.length_c   1.000
_cell.angle_alpha   90.00
_cell.angle_beta   90.00
_cell.angle_gamma   90.00
#
_symmetry.space_group_name_H-M   'P 1'
#
loop_
_entity.id
_entity.type
_entity.pdbx_description
1 polymer ?
#
loop_
_entity_poly.entity_id
_entity_poly.type
_entity_poly.pdbx_seq_one_letter_code
_entity_poly.pdbx_strand_id
1 'polypeptide(L)' 'MTESHVAVSATGLLADFNRAGALTWADVHPAQQLGHLFGEKDQRVQLALALTVRA' A
#
# COMPACT_ATOMS: atom_id res chain seq x y z
N MET A 1 19.63 4.85 -8.60
CA MET A 1 18.57 3.82 -8.54
C MET A 1 18.43 3.46 -7.08
N THR A 2 17.53 4.14 -6.35
CA THR A 2 17.25 3.78 -4.96
C THR A 2 16.59 2.41 -4.98
N GLU A 3 17.11 1.46 -4.21
CA GLU A 3 16.57 0.11 -4.14
C GLU A 3 15.08 0.19 -3.77
N SER A 4 14.22 -0.28 -4.67
CA SER A 4 12.79 -0.35 -4.41
C SER A 4 12.54 -1.49 -3.42
N HIS A 5 12.50 -1.17 -2.13
CA HIS A 5 12.16 -2.14 -1.09
C HIS A 5 10.71 -2.60 -1.29
N VAL A 6 10.55 -3.84 -1.81
CA VAL A 6 9.26 -4.48 -2.00
C VAL A 6 8.63 -4.76 -0.64
N ALA A 7 7.41 -4.28 -0.44
CA ALA A 7 6.66 -4.53 0.78
C ALA A 7 6.19 -6.00 0.79
N VAL A 8 6.85 -6.83 1.60
CA VAL A 8 6.58 -8.28 1.70
C VAL A 8 5.15 -8.56 2.19
N SER A 9 4.58 -7.66 2.99
CA SER A 9 3.20 -7.77 3.49
C SER A 9 2.13 -7.37 2.47
N ALA A 10 2.51 -6.72 1.36
CA ALA A 10 1.54 -6.20 0.40
C ALA A 10 0.81 -7.35 -0.30
N THR A 11 -0.52 -7.24 -0.42
CA THR A 11 -1.37 -8.18 -1.15
C THR A 11 -2.34 -7.42 -2.06
N GLY A 12 -2.87 -8.11 -3.07
CA GLY A 12 -3.82 -7.51 -4.02
C GLY A 12 -3.30 -6.25 -4.71
N LEU A 13 -4.17 -5.24 -4.86
CA LEU A 13 -3.83 -3.98 -5.53
C LEU A 13 -2.63 -3.26 -4.92
N LEU A 14 -2.42 -3.33 -3.61
CA LEU A 14 -1.24 -2.71 -2.98
C LEU A 14 0.07 -3.39 -3.42
N ALA A 15 0.05 -4.72 -3.60
CA ALA A 15 1.20 -5.45 -4.11
C ALA A 15 1.52 -5.10 -5.56
N ASP A 16 0.48 -4.99 -6.40
CA ASP A 16 0.65 -4.67 -7.81
C ASP A 16 1.25 -3.28 -8.01
N PHE A 17 0.75 -2.28 -7.28
CA PHE A 17 1.27 -0.91 -7.34
C PHE A 17 2.65 -0.77 -6.70
N ASN A 18 2.96 -1.52 -5.63
CA ASN A 18 4.29 -1.54 -5.05
C ASN A 18 5.33 -2.19 -5.99
N ARG A 19 4.97 -3.30 -6.65
CA ARG A 19 5.83 -3.94 -7.67
C ARG A 19 6.04 -3.06 -8.90
N ALA A 20 5.03 -2.29 -9.30
CA ALA A 20 5.15 -1.29 -10.37
C ALA A 20 6.00 -0.08 -9.98
N GLY A 21 6.45 0.04 -8.71
CA GLY A 21 7.22 1.17 -8.20
C GLY A 21 6.39 2.43 -7.95
N ALA A 22 5.06 2.36 -8.08
CA ALA A 22 4.15 3.47 -7.83
C ALA A 22 3.96 3.74 -6.33
N LEU A 23 4.12 2.70 -5.50
CA LEU A 23 4.08 2.78 -4.03
C LEU A 23 5.36 2.21 -3.44
N THR A 24 5.76 2.75 -2.29
CA THR A 24 6.84 2.22 -1.44
C THR A 24 6.24 1.60 -0.17
N TRP A 25 7.08 0.91 0.61
CA TRP A 25 6.66 0.40 1.92
C TRP A 25 6.05 1.49 2.83
N ALA A 26 6.53 2.73 2.74
CA ALA A 26 6.03 3.86 3.54
C ALA A 26 4.56 4.21 3.23
N ASP A 27 4.07 3.89 2.03
CA ASP A 27 2.68 4.11 1.64
C ASP A 27 1.80 2.89 1.98
N VAL A 28 2.38 1.70 1.80
CA VAL A 28 1.69 0.41 1.99
C VAL A 28 1.41 0.13 3.47
N HIS A 29 2.39 0.34 4.35
CA HIS A 29 2.24 -0.04 5.76
C HIS A 29 1.11 0.73 6.47
N PRO A 30 1.00 2.07 6.36
CA PRO A 30 -0.11 2.80 6.97
C PRO A 30 -1.47 2.43 6.36
N ALA A 31 -1.53 2.20 5.05
CA ALA A 31 -2.78 1.79 4.39
C ALA A 31 -3.29 0.43 4.89
N GLN A 32 -2.39 -0.56 5.06
CA GLN A 32 -2.74 -1.86 5.64
C GLN A 32 -3.12 -1.75 7.12
N GLN A 33 -2.38 -0.95 7.90
CA GLN A 33 -2.65 -0.75 9.32
C GLN A 33 -4.03 -0.11 9.54
N LEU A 34 -4.35 0.94 8.79
CA LEU A 34 -5.65 1.62 8.86
C LEU A 34 -6.77 0.71 8.34
N GLY A 35 -6.54 -0.03 7.24
CA GLY A 35 -7.51 -1.00 6.75
C GLY A 35 -7.82 -2.09 7.78
N HIS A 36 -6.81 -2.59 8.48
CA HIS A 36 -6.99 -3.54 9.57
C HIS A 36 -7.77 -2.94 10.75
N LEU A 37 -7.39 -1.74 11.20
CA LEU A 37 -7.99 -1.08 12.36
C LEU A 37 -9.49 -0.79 12.17
N PHE A 38 -9.88 -0.39 10.95
CA PHE A 38 -11.27 -0.05 10.62
C PHE A 38 -12.04 -1.19 9.94
N GLY A 39 -11.42 -2.37 9.78
CA GLY A 39 -12.06 -3.53 9.15
C GLY A 39 -12.33 -3.37 7.65
N GLU A 40 -11.64 -2.45 6.98
CA GLU A 40 -11.78 -2.18 5.55
C GLU A 40 -11.13 -3.30 4.72
N LYS A 41 -11.91 -3.90 3.81
CA LYS A 41 -11.50 -5.04 3.00
C LYS A 41 -11.53 -4.74 1.50
N ASP A 42 -12.13 -3.64 1.08
CA ASP A 42 -12.13 -3.23 -0.32
C ASP A 42 -10.72 -2.75 -0.70
N GLN A 43 -10.08 -3.49 -1.60
CA GLN A 43 -8.73 -3.20 -2.06
C GLN A 43 -8.63 -1.82 -2.73
N ARG A 44 -9.73 -1.28 -3.28
CA ARG A 44 -9.75 0.05 -3.88
C ARG A 44 -9.69 1.15 -2.82
N VAL A 45 -10.34 0.95 -1.68
CA VAL A 45 -10.28 1.88 -0.54
C VAL A 45 -8.88 1.84 0.08
N GLN A 46 -8.31 0.64 0.25
CA GLN A 46 -6.93 0.49 0.72
C GLN A 46 -5.91 1.14 -0.23
N LEU A 47 -6.11 1.03 -1.55
CA LEU A 47 -5.28 1.72 -2.55
C LEU A 47 -5.44 3.24 -2.46
N ALA A 48 -6.66 3.75 -2.37
CA ALA A 48 -6.90 5.20 -2.20
C ALA A 48 -6.20 5.74 -0.95
N LEU A 49 -6.17 4.95 0.12
CA LEU A 49 -5.49 5.31 1.36
C LEU A 49 -3.97 5.37 1.19
N ALA A 50 -3.37 4.39 0.51
CA ALA A 50 -1.94 4.42 0.20
C ALA A 50 -1.56 5.64 -0.66
N LEU A 51 -2.41 5.99 -1.64
CA LEU A 51 -2.23 7.19 -2.45
C LEU A 51 -2.38 8.48 -1.64
N THR A 52 -3.24 8.48 -0.63
CA THR A 52 -3.42 9.62 0.29
C THR A 52 -2.20 9.81 1.20
N VAL A 53 -1.61 8.72 1.70
CA VAL A 53 -0.37 8.76 2.51
C VAL A 53 0.81 9.33 1.72
N ARG A 54 0.84 9.05 0.42
CA ARG A 54 1.89 9.51 -0.51
C ARG A 54 1.79 10.99 -0.89
N ALA A 55 0.60 11.59 -0.79
CA ALA A 55 0.31 12.94 -1.28
C ALA A 55 1.22 14.03 -0.70
#